data_AF-A0A523W608-F1
#
_entry.id   AF-A0A523W608-F1
#
_cell.length_a   1.000
_cell.length_b   1.000
_cell.length_c   1.000
_cell.angle_alpha   90.00
_cell.angle_beta   90.00
_cell.angle_gamma   90.00
#
_symmetry.space_group_name_H-M   'P 1'
#
loop_
_entity.id
_entity.type
_entity.pdbx_description
1 polymer ?
#
loop_
_entity_poly.entity_id
_entity_poly.type
_entity_poly.pdbx_seq_one_letter_code
_entity_poly.pdbx_strand_id
1 'polypeptide(L)'
;MPTNLPPEAKKKWNEASMARNPREKLQLLQEFLSLVPKHKGTGKLRAQIKTKMASLRREVEEAKHRKVGVRGPKFFIEKEGAAQIVILGQTKVGRSSLLASGTNAKVQVSNYPFTTREPVP
;
A
#
# COMPACT_ATOMS: atom_id res chain seq x y z
N MET A 1 -3.55 -29.76 -7.85
CA MET A 1 -3.61 -29.65 -9.32
C MET A 1 -2.19 -29.47 -9.82
N PRO A 2 -1.66 -30.38 -10.65
CA PRO A 2 -0.35 -30.18 -11.26
C PRO A 2 -0.47 -28.96 -12.18
N THR A 3 0.19 -27.87 -11.80
CA THR A 3 0.21 -26.66 -12.63
C THR A 3 1.40 -26.83 -13.57
N ASN A 4 1.15 -26.95 -14.87
CA ASN A 4 2.22 -26.95 -15.85
C ASN A 4 2.83 -25.54 -15.90
N LEU A 5 3.87 -25.33 -15.11
CA LEU A 5 4.58 -24.05 -15.02
C LEU A 5 5.73 -24.03 -16.04
N PRO A 6 5.96 -22.89 -16.71
CA PRO A 6 7.17 -22.68 -17.50
C PRO A 6 8.44 -22.99 -16.69
N PRO A 7 9.50 -23.51 -17.32
CA PRO A 7 10.78 -23.77 -16.64
C PRO A 7 11.33 -22.54 -15.90
N GLU A 8 11.16 -21.36 -16.49
CA GLU A 8 11.56 -20.08 -15.90
C GLU A 8 10.80 -19.76 -14.61
N ALA A 9 9.48 -19.98 -14.61
CA ALA A 9 8.68 -19.81 -13.40
C ALA A 9 9.09 -20.80 -12.30
N LYS A 10 9.43 -22.05 -12.64
CA LYS A 10 9.94 -23.02 -11.66
C LYS A 10 11.27 -22.58 -11.04
N LYS A 11 12.20 -22.03 -11.84
CA LYS A 11 13.46 -21.46 -11.34
C LYS A 11 13.20 -20.31 -10.36
N LYS A 12 12.37 -19.35 -10.75
CA LYS A 12 12.00 -18.20 -9.89
C LYS A 12 11.29 -18.60 -8.60
N TRP A 13 10.48 -19.66 -8.64
CA TRP A 13 9.88 -20.22 -7.44
C TRP A 13 10.93 -20.78 -6.48
N ASN A 14 11.92 -21.52 -7.00
CA ASN A 14 13.00 -22.07 -6.20
C ASN A 14 13.86 -20.96 -5.58
N GLU A 15 14.23 -19.94 -6.38
CA GLU A 15 14.92 -18.74 -5.89
C GLU A 15 14.12 -18.06 -4.77
N ALA A 16 12.82 -17.81 -4.97
CA ALA A 16 11.94 -17.22 -3.96
C ALA A 16 11.81 -18.09 -2.70
N SER A 17 11.90 -19.42 -2.83
CA SER A 17 11.84 -20.35 -1.71
C SER A 17 13.13 -20.31 -0.89
N MET A 18 14.28 -20.19 -1.54
CA MET A 18 15.60 -20.11 -0.92
C MET A 18 15.90 -18.72 -0.33
N ALA A 19 15.28 -17.67 -0.85
CA ALA A 19 15.46 -16.30 -0.37
C ALA A 19 15.08 -16.17 1.11
N ARG A 20 16.07 -15.77 1.92
CA ARG A 20 15.93 -15.48 3.36
C ARG A 20 15.50 -14.05 3.64
N ASN A 21 15.88 -13.11 2.77
CA ASN A 21 15.52 -11.71 2.93
C ASN A 21 14.05 -11.49 2.48
N PRO A 22 13.16 -10.96 3.36
CA PRO A 22 11.76 -10.72 3.02
C PRO A 22 11.55 -9.79 1.82
N ARG A 23 12.43 -8.79 1.61
CA ARG A 23 12.32 -7.86 0.47
C ARG A 23 12.66 -8.52 -0.86
N GLU A 24 13.75 -9.27 -0.86
CA GLU A 24 14.20 -10.04 -2.03
C GLU A 24 13.18 -11.11 -2.39
N LYS A 25 12.66 -11.82 -1.38
CA LYS A 25 11.59 -12.81 -1.55
C LYS A 25 10.33 -12.22 -2.17
N LEU A 26 9.97 -10.99 -1.81
CA LEU A 26 8.82 -10.29 -2.39
C LEU A 26 9.06 -9.96 -3.87
N GLN A 27 10.24 -9.48 -4.23
CA GLN A 27 10.60 -9.21 -5.63
C GLN A 27 10.57 -10.49 -6.47
N LEU A 28 11.18 -11.56 -6.00
CA LEU A 28 11.20 -12.86 -6.69
C LEU A 28 9.79 -13.46 -6.86
N LEU A 29 8.90 -13.28 -5.87
CA LEU A 29 7.49 -13.69 -6.01
C LEU A 29 6.72 -12.84 -7.02
N GLN A 30 7.07 -11.57 -7.19
CA GLN A 30 6.47 -10.69 -8.18
C GLN A 30 6.90 -11.06 -9.60
N GLU A 31 8.19 -11.36 -9.80
CA GLU A 31 8.74 -11.91 -11.04
C GLU A 31 8.18 -13.29 -11.36
N PHE A 32 8.03 -14.15 -10.35
CA PHE A 32 7.35 -15.42 -10.53
C PHE A 32 5.93 -15.20 -11.08
N LEU A 33 5.16 -14.28 -10.48
CA LEU A 33 3.77 -14.06 -10.86
C LEU A 33 3.60 -13.49 -12.28
N SER A 34 4.59 -12.76 -12.80
CA SER A 34 4.57 -12.27 -14.19
C SER A 34 4.80 -13.38 -15.21
N LEU A 35 5.57 -14.41 -14.85
CA LEU A 35 5.87 -15.57 -15.69
C LEU A 35 4.77 -16.65 -15.67
N VAL A 36 3.87 -16.63 -14.67
CA VAL A 36 2.78 -17.62 -14.60
C VAL A 36 1.67 -17.31 -15.61
N PRO A 37 1.30 -18.28 -16.48
CA PRO A 37 0.18 -18.13 -17.41
C PRO A 37 -1.14 -17.79 -16.71
N LYS A 38 -2.02 -17.04 -17.37
CA LYS A 38 -3.32 -16.63 -16.80
C LYS A 38 -4.45 -17.52 -17.32
N HIS A 39 -4.65 -18.70 -16.72
CA HIS A 39 -5.75 -19.61 -17.08
C HIS A 39 -6.35 -20.32 -15.84
N LYS A 40 -7.44 -21.07 -16.03
CA LYS A 40 -8.20 -21.73 -14.93
C LYS A 40 -7.30 -22.59 -14.03
N GLY A 41 -6.39 -23.38 -14.63
CA GLY A 41 -5.43 -24.22 -13.90
C GLY A 41 -4.43 -23.49 -12.98
N THR A 42 -4.04 -22.24 -13.29
CA THR A 42 -3.09 -21.46 -12.46
C THR A 42 -3.79 -20.53 -11.47
N GLY A 43 -5.12 -20.42 -11.51
CA GLY A 43 -5.89 -19.46 -10.70
C GLY A 43 -5.65 -19.60 -9.20
N LYS A 44 -5.72 -20.83 -8.67
CA LYS A 44 -5.50 -21.11 -7.24
C LYS A 44 -4.09 -20.75 -6.79
N LEU A 45 -3.09 -21.11 -7.60
CA LEU A 45 -1.68 -20.79 -7.32
C LEU A 45 -1.43 -19.28 -7.28
N ARG A 46 -1.95 -18.55 -8.28
CA ARG A 46 -1.82 -17.09 -8.34
C ARG A 46 -2.49 -16.41 -7.14
N ALA A 47 -3.65 -16.90 -6.71
CA ALA A 47 -4.32 -16.40 -5.51
C ALA A 47 -3.48 -16.62 -4.25
N GLN A 48 -2.96 -17.83 -4.03
CA GLN A 48 -2.09 -18.15 -2.89
C GLN A 48 -0.85 -17.25 -2.85
N ILE A 49 -0.23 -16.99 -3.99
CA ILE A 49 0.97 -16.15 -4.08
C ILE A 49 0.66 -14.69 -3.80
N LYS A 50 -0.48 -14.17 -4.29
CA LYS A 50 -0.94 -12.82 -3.95
C LYS A 50 -1.14 -12.67 -2.44
N THR A 51 -1.77 -13.65 -1.79
CA THR A 51 -1.95 -13.65 -0.33
C THR A 51 -0.60 -13.67 0.40
N LYS A 52 0.35 -14.51 -0.06
CA LYS A 52 1.70 -14.58 0.51
C LYS A 52 2.45 -13.25 0.36
N MET A 53 2.38 -12.62 -0.81
CA MET A 53 2.96 -11.29 -1.03
C MET A 53 2.32 -10.22 -0.14
N ALA A 54 1.01 -10.26 0.08
CA ALA A 54 0.33 -9.32 0.97
C ALA A 54 0.80 -9.47 2.43
N SER A 55 0.98 -10.71 2.90
CA SER A 55 1.54 -10.99 4.23
C SER A 55 2.97 -10.48 4.36
N LEU A 56 3.84 -10.77 3.37
CA LEU A 56 5.23 -10.32 3.38
C LEU A 56 5.36 -8.79 3.34
N ARG A 57 4.46 -8.10 2.61
CA ARG A 57 4.41 -6.62 2.60
C ARG A 57 4.12 -6.07 3.99
N ARG A 58 3.16 -6.66 4.71
CA ARG A 58 2.84 -6.25 6.09
C ARG A 58 4.03 -6.47 7.03
N GLU A 59 4.66 -7.63 6.94
CA GLU A 59 5.85 -7.95 7.76
C GLU A 59 7.00 -6.97 7.51
N VAL A 60 7.27 -6.62 6.25
CA VAL A 60 8.30 -5.64 5.89
C VAL A 60 7.96 -4.24 6.42
N GLU A 61 6.70 -3.82 6.34
CA GLU A 61 6.27 -2.54 6.92
C GLU A 61 6.38 -2.54 8.44
N GLU A 62 5.89 -3.58 9.13
CA GLU A 62 6.03 -3.74 10.57
C GLU A 62 7.50 -3.72 11.03
N ALA A 63 8.38 -4.42 10.32
CA ALA A 63 9.80 -4.41 10.61
C ALA A 63 10.44 -3.02 10.43
N LYS A 64 9.99 -2.22 9.45
CA LYS A 64 10.40 -0.82 9.31
C LYS A 64 9.89 0.02 10.48
N HIS A 65 8.62 -0.14 10.87
CA HIS A 65 8.03 0.58 12.00
C HIS A 65 8.77 0.29 13.32
N ARG A 66 9.12 -0.98 13.57
CA ARG A 66 9.89 -1.39 14.76
C ARG A 66 11.32 -0.83 14.76
N LYS A 67 12.01 -0.87 13.61
CA LYS A 67 13.42 -0.41 13.51
C LYS A 67 13.59 1.10 13.70
N VAL A 68 12.60 1.89 13.30
CA VAL A 68 12.72 3.36 13.33
C VAL A 68 12.18 3.94 14.64
N GLY A 69 11.72 3.12 15.60
CA GLY A 69 11.16 3.62 16.87
C GLY A 69 10.04 4.63 16.64
N VAL A 70 9.31 4.51 15.52
CA VAL A 70 8.37 5.53 15.07
C VAL A 70 7.13 5.43 15.94
N ARG A 71 7.13 6.30 16.94
CA ARG A 71 6.05 6.70 17.82
C ARG A 71 4.77 7.02 17.04
N GLY A 72 3.99 6.00 16.68
CA GLY A 72 2.66 6.13 16.08
C GLY A 72 2.58 7.03 14.84
N PRO A 73 1.38 7.25 14.29
CA PRO A 73 1.18 8.40 13.42
C PRO A 73 1.49 9.67 14.23
N LYS A 74 2.28 10.61 13.67
CA LYS A 74 2.58 11.91 14.33
C LYS A 74 1.30 12.68 14.74
N PHE A 75 0.18 12.36 14.11
CA PHE A 75 -1.12 12.96 14.35
C PHE A 75 -2.21 11.88 14.25
N PHE A 76 -3.02 11.74 15.29
CA PHE A 76 -4.17 10.85 15.34
C PHE A 76 -5.43 11.70 15.43
N ILE A 77 -6.34 11.57 14.45
CA ILE A 77 -7.65 12.21 14.50
C ILE A 77 -8.56 11.29 15.28
N GLU A 78 -9.04 11.74 16.44
CA GLU A 78 -10.02 11.00 17.21
C GLU A 78 -11.32 10.85 16.40
N LYS A 79 -11.98 9.70 16.56
CA LYS A 79 -13.26 9.47 15.88
C LYS A 79 -14.33 10.30 16.56
N GLU A 80 -14.93 11.23 15.82
CA GLU A 80 -15.97 12.12 16.32
C GLU A 80 -17.15 12.20 15.34
N GLY A 81 -18.35 12.41 15.89
CA GLY A 81 -19.57 12.65 15.11
C GLY A 81 -20.09 11.42 14.35
N ALA A 82 -20.91 11.68 13.32
CA ALA A 82 -21.57 10.64 12.54
C ALA A 82 -20.67 10.02 11.46
N ALA A 83 -19.64 10.75 10.99
CA ALA A 83 -18.75 10.29 9.93
C ALA A 83 -17.42 11.06 9.94
N GLN A 84 -16.35 10.39 9.47
CA GLN A 84 -15.06 11.00 9.20
C GLN A 84 -14.81 11.02 7.69
N ILE A 85 -14.58 12.21 7.13
CA ILE A 85 -14.48 12.43 5.68
C ILE A 85 -13.09 12.95 5.35
N VAL A 86 -12.49 12.45 4.26
CA VAL A 86 -11.17 12.91 3.77
C VAL A 86 -11.31 13.48 2.36
N ILE A 87 -10.76 14.68 2.13
CA ILE A 87 -10.74 15.33 0.81
C ILE A 87 -9.38 15.12 0.14
N LEU A 88 -9.34 14.27 -0.89
CA LEU A 88 -8.14 13.95 -1.66
C LEU A 88 -8.16 14.63 -3.04
N GLY A 89 -6.99 15.09 -3.49
CA GLY A 89 -6.84 15.71 -4.80
C GLY A 89 -5.48 16.38 -4.97
N GLN A 90 -5.20 16.86 -6.18
CA GLN A 90 -3.97 17.61 -6.47
C GLN A 90 -3.97 18.98 -5.74
N THR A 91 -2.84 19.70 -5.79
CA THR A 91 -2.80 21.08 -5.29
C THR A 91 -3.62 21.99 -6.21
N LYS A 92 -4.16 23.09 -5.67
CA LYS A 92 -4.95 24.11 -6.41
C LYS A 92 -6.29 23.67 -7.03
N VAL A 93 -6.83 22.51 -6.67
CA VAL A 93 -8.17 22.06 -7.12
C VAL A 93 -9.32 22.54 -6.23
N GLY A 94 -9.10 23.55 -5.38
CA GLY A 94 -10.15 24.13 -4.52
C GLY A 94 -10.46 23.37 -3.22
N ARG A 95 -9.65 22.37 -2.82
CA ARG A 95 -9.88 21.57 -1.59
C ARG A 95 -9.98 22.41 -0.32
N SER A 96 -9.06 23.36 -0.14
CA SER A 96 -9.05 24.24 1.04
C SER A 96 -10.26 25.19 1.03
N SER A 97 -10.69 25.65 -0.15
CA SER A 97 -11.89 26.47 -0.30
C SER A 97 -13.16 25.70 0.03
N LEU A 98 -13.28 24.45 -0.44
CA LEU A 98 -14.41 23.57 -0.14
C LEU A 98 -14.52 23.28 1.35
N LEU A 99 -13.39 23.03 2.00
CA LEU A 99 -13.35 22.77 3.43
C LEU A 99 -13.74 24.03 4.22
N ALA A 100 -13.21 25.20 3.87
CA ALA A 100 -13.59 26.47 4.51
C ALA A 100 -15.05 26.88 4.28
N SER A 101 -15.66 26.51 3.16
CA SER A 101 -17.05 26.85 2.85
C SER A 101 -18.04 25.86 3.45
N GLY A 102 -17.66 24.58 3.55
CA GLY A 102 -18.50 23.50 4.07
C GLY A 102 -18.40 23.32 5.58
N THR A 103 -17.33 23.81 6.21
CA THR A 103 -17.11 23.75 7.66
C THR A 103 -16.63 25.10 8.19
N ASN A 104 -16.64 25.29 9.51
CA ASN A 104 -16.10 26.49 10.15
C ASN A 104 -14.57 26.40 10.40
N ALA A 105 -13.87 25.54 9.66
CA ALA A 105 -12.45 25.31 9.85
C ALA A 105 -11.62 26.49 9.33
N LYS A 106 -10.66 26.93 10.14
CA LYS A 106 -9.76 28.04 9.80
C LYS A 106 -8.59 27.55 8.95
N VAL A 107 -8.80 27.47 7.64
CA VAL A 107 -7.78 27.01 6.68
C VAL A 107 -7.23 28.13 5.80
N GLN A 108 -5.93 28.08 5.52
CA GLN A 108 -5.27 29.01 4.62
C GLN A 108 -5.52 28.61 3.15
N VAL A 109 -6.20 29.49 2.42
CA VAL A 109 -6.41 29.36 0.97
C VAL A 109 -5.44 30.30 0.26
N SER A 110 -4.56 29.76 -0.58
CA SER A 110 -3.62 30.55 -1.36
C SER A 110 -3.30 29.91 -2.71
N ASN A 111 -2.73 30.71 -3.61
CA ASN A 111 -2.38 30.34 -4.97
C ASN A 111 -1.04 29.59 -5.10
N TYR A 112 -0.27 29.42 -4.02
CA TYR A 112 0.93 28.57 -4.05
C TYR A 112 0.57 27.12 -3.69
N PRO A 113 1.29 26.11 -4.22
CA PRO A 113 1.01 24.71 -3.93
C PRO A 113 1.39 24.32 -2.49
N PHE A 114 0.75 23.28 -1.95
CA PHE A 114 1.03 22.70 -0.62
C PHE A 114 0.85 23.68 0.56
N THR A 115 -0.17 24.54 0.49
CA THR A 115 -0.62 25.39 1.59
C THR A 115 -1.08 24.60 2.81
N THR A 116 -1.86 23.53 2.59
CA THR A 116 -2.32 22.63 3.66
C THR A 116 -1.24 21.58 3.94
N ARG A 117 -0.59 21.68 5.10
CA ARG A 117 0.44 20.73 5.57
C ARG A 117 -0.03 19.84 6.72
N GLU A 118 -0.92 20.37 7.55
CA GLU A 118 -1.48 19.69 8.71
C GLU A 118 -3.00 19.63 8.57
N PRO A 119 -3.64 18.55 9.08
CA PRO A 119 -5.09 18.47 9.15
C PRO A 119 -5.64 19.53 10.11
N VAL A 120 -6.75 20.16 9.69
CA VAL A 120 -7.49 21.12 10.51
C VAL A 120 -8.88 20.50 10.74
N PRO A 121 -9.10 19.83 11.89
CA PRO A 121 -10.42 19.31 12.26
C PRO A 121 -11.43 20.43 12.49
#